data_AF-A0A9E0M5P7-F1
#
_entry.id   AF-A0A9E0M5P7-F1
#
_cell.length_a   1.000
_cell.length_b   1.000
_cell.length_c   1.000
_cell.angle_alpha   90.00
_cell.angle_beta   90.00
_cell.angle_gamma   90.00
#
_symmetry.space_group_name_H-M   'P 1'
#
loop_
_entity.id
_entity.type
_entity.pdbx_description
1 polymer ?
#
loop_
_entity_poly.entity_id
_entity_poly.type
_entity_poly.pdbx_seq_one_letter_code
_entity_poly.pdbx_strand_id
1 'polypeptide(L)'
;ATFTVMLSCLGAGAITAALYFPRWRARYSRDQFVTIGTLVHAVLSTLIVAVPQIWVALPAMVFLGMAWISVANSLVIAAQTALPDWIRARGMSIYQMALMGGAAAGSLVWGQVAGLASVRTAVIAAALFGVVVVLATRRISVEGHGEIDFSPVPLGQLPPVAIDIAPDDGPVMVTVEYLIDPARAAAFAEVMQRTRRARLRQGALSWGLFRDTAQPGRYVEYFVDENWLEHQRRLERFSAFDAELRARRLAFHIGPEPPLTRRYVAEGPPPEGRG
;
A
#
# COMPACT_ATOMS: atom_id res chain seq x y z
N ALA A 1 39.37 19.85 -6.69
CA ALA A 1 39.66 18.51 -7.24
C ALA A 1 39.13 17.39 -6.33
N THR A 2 39.59 17.30 -5.07
CA THR A 2 39.23 16.21 -4.14
C THR A 2 37.73 15.97 -3.98
N PHE A 3 36.94 17.02 -3.74
CA PHE A 3 35.48 16.92 -3.61
C PHE A 3 34.82 16.30 -4.85
N THR A 4 35.19 16.78 -6.04
CA THR A 4 34.68 16.27 -7.32
C THR A 4 35.00 14.79 -7.49
N VAL A 5 36.24 14.38 -7.20
CA VAL A 5 36.66 12.96 -7.30
C VAL A 5 35.86 12.08 -6.34
N MET A 6 35.68 12.51 -5.08
CA MET A 6 34.88 11.76 -4.11
C MET A 6 33.42 11.63 -4.56
N LEU A 7 32.83 12.70 -5.12
CA LEU A 7 31.47 12.68 -5.65
C LEU A 7 31.36 11.77 -6.88
N SER A 8 32.37 11.74 -7.75
CA SER A 8 32.47 10.81 -8.87
C SER A 8 32.54 9.36 -8.39
N CYS A 9 33.29 9.06 -7.32
CA CYS A 9 33.34 7.72 -6.72
C CYS A 9 31.97 7.30 -6.17
N LEU A 10 31.26 8.20 -5.48
CA LEU A 10 29.90 7.96 -5.00
C LEU A 10 28.96 7.60 -6.17
N GLY A 11 28.99 8.39 -7.24
CA GLY A 11 28.19 8.15 -8.45
C GLY A 11 28.53 6.84 -9.15
N ALA A 12 29.82 6.52 -9.30
CA ALA A 12 30.28 5.26 -9.89
C ALA A 12 29.79 4.05 -9.08
N GLY A 13 29.80 4.15 -7.74
CA GLY A 13 29.21 3.15 -6.86
C GLY A 13 27.71 2.96 -7.09
N ALA A 14 26.96 4.05 -7.19
CA ALA A 14 25.52 3.99 -7.45
C ALA A 14 25.18 3.31 -8.80
N ILE A 15 25.91 3.66 -9.87
CA ILE A 15 25.75 3.02 -11.19
C ILE A 15 26.08 1.53 -11.10
N THR A 16 27.17 1.18 -10.42
CA THR A 16 27.56 -0.22 -10.25
C THR A 16 26.45 -1.01 -9.54
N ALA A 17 25.92 -0.50 -8.43
CA ALA A 17 24.79 -1.13 -7.73
C ALA A 17 23.55 -1.30 -8.63
N ALA A 18 23.23 -0.30 -9.45
CA ALA A 18 22.13 -0.38 -10.42
C ALA A 18 22.28 -1.56 -11.40
N LEU A 19 23.49 -1.84 -11.88
CA LEU A 19 23.77 -2.95 -12.80
C LEU A 19 23.67 -4.33 -12.13
N TYR A 20 24.01 -4.44 -10.84
CA TYR A 20 23.97 -5.71 -10.10
C TYR A 20 22.64 -5.99 -9.39
N PHE A 21 21.75 -4.99 -9.32
CA PHE A 21 20.45 -5.06 -8.65
C PHE A 21 19.59 -6.28 -9.03
N PRO A 22 19.47 -6.68 -10.32
CA PRO A 22 18.69 -7.86 -10.70
C PRO A 22 19.19 -9.15 -10.02
N ARG A 23 20.51 -9.30 -9.86
CA ARG A 23 21.11 -10.49 -9.21
C ARG A 23 20.97 -10.42 -7.69
N TRP A 24 21.13 -9.24 -7.11
CA TRP A 24 21.04 -9.08 -5.66
C TRP A 24 19.60 -9.27 -5.16
N ARG A 25 18.59 -8.82 -5.92
CA ARG A 25 17.17 -9.03 -5.57
C ARG A 25 16.73 -10.50 -5.58
N ALA A 26 17.41 -11.36 -6.33
CA ALA A 26 17.13 -12.79 -6.30
C ALA A 26 17.59 -13.46 -4.99
N ARG A 27 18.47 -12.80 -4.22
CA ARG A 27 19.09 -13.37 -3.01
C ARG A 27 18.75 -12.60 -1.73
N TYR A 28 18.48 -11.30 -1.85
CA TYR A 28 18.26 -10.41 -0.72
C TYR A 28 16.87 -9.79 -0.74
N SER A 29 16.28 -9.77 0.44
CA SER A 29 14.98 -9.16 0.73
C SER A 29 15.10 -7.62 0.76
N ARG A 30 13.98 -6.89 0.56
CA ARG A 30 14.00 -5.41 0.63
C ARG A 30 14.41 -4.91 2.02
N ASP A 31 13.97 -5.59 3.06
CA ASP A 31 14.35 -5.30 4.45
C ASP A 31 15.84 -5.45 4.67
N GLN A 32 16.45 -6.48 4.06
CA GLN A 32 17.89 -6.69 4.11
C GLN A 32 18.64 -5.57 3.41
N PHE A 33 18.18 -5.09 2.25
CA PHE A 33 18.80 -3.92 1.59
C PHE A 33 18.73 -2.67 2.46
N VAL A 34 17.60 -2.39 3.10
CA VAL A 34 17.44 -1.22 3.98
C VAL A 34 18.32 -1.35 5.22
N THR A 35 18.36 -2.52 5.84
CA THR A 35 19.13 -2.76 7.06
C THR A 35 20.64 -2.76 6.78
N ILE A 36 21.11 -3.61 5.86
CA ILE A 36 22.53 -3.72 5.51
C ILE A 36 23.01 -2.41 4.90
N GLY A 37 22.24 -1.82 3.98
CA GLY A 37 22.60 -0.56 3.34
C GLY A 37 22.77 0.58 4.35
N THR A 38 21.86 0.73 5.32
CA THR A 38 21.97 1.74 6.36
C THR A 38 23.17 1.49 7.29
N LEU A 39 23.42 0.24 7.69
CA LEU A 39 24.58 -0.11 8.52
C LEU A 39 25.91 0.16 7.79
N VAL A 40 26.01 -0.25 6.53
CA VAL A 40 27.17 0.03 5.68
C VAL A 40 27.34 1.53 5.51
N HIS A 41 26.25 2.28 5.31
CA HIS A 41 26.31 3.73 5.21
C HIS A 41 26.87 4.36 6.50
N ALA A 42 26.38 3.95 7.67
CA ALA A 42 26.82 4.46 8.96
C ALA A 42 28.30 4.17 9.23
N VAL A 43 28.77 2.96 8.92
CA VAL A 43 30.18 2.58 9.08
C VAL A 43 31.07 3.38 8.15
N LEU A 44 30.72 3.47 6.87
CA LEU A 44 31.55 4.14 5.86
C LEU A 44 31.57 5.65 6.03
N SER A 45 30.45 6.30 6.39
CA SER A 45 30.41 7.73 6.66
C SER A 45 31.26 8.09 7.89
N THR A 46 31.21 7.27 8.94
CA THR A 46 32.09 7.38 10.11
C THR A 46 33.56 7.21 9.71
N LEU A 47 33.88 6.17 8.91
CA LEU A 47 35.25 5.89 8.45
C LEU A 47 35.84 7.07 7.67
N ILE A 48 35.08 7.62 6.71
CA ILE A 48 35.51 8.74 5.85
C ILE A 48 35.90 9.97 6.68
N VAL A 49 35.21 10.19 7.80
CA VAL A 49 35.40 11.36 8.66
C VAL A 49 36.43 11.12 9.77
N ALA A 50 36.58 9.87 10.23
CA ALA A 50 37.54 9.48 11.25
C ALA A 50 38.97 9.42 10.71
N VAL A 51 39.16 8.94 9.48
CA VAL A 51 40.47 8.69 8.88
C VAL A 51 40.84 9.82 7.90
N PRO A 52 41.87 10.63 8.17
CA PRO A 52 42.29 11.74 7.31
C PRO A 52 43.14 11.26 6.11
N GLN A 53 42.73 10.17 5.43
CA GLN A 53 43.45 9.59 4.29
C GLN A 53 42.53 9.43 3.09
N ILE A 54 42.85 10.15 2.01
CA ILE A 54 42.05 10.17 0.78
C ILE A 54 41.94 8.77 0.14
N TRP A 55 43.00 7.98 0.20
CA TRP A 55 43.04 6.62 -0.37
C TRP A 55 42.08 5.65 0.33
N VAL A 56 41.69 5.94 1.58
CA VAL A 56 40.64 5.19 2.30
C VAL A 56 39.26 5.75 1.93
N ALA A 57 39.15 7.07 1.81
CA ALA A 57 37.87 7.73 1.54
C ALA A 57 37.34 7.44 0.13
N LEU A 58 38.20 7.31 -0.89
CA LEU A 58 37.78 7.02 -2.26
C LEU A 58 37.04 5.68 -2.43
N PRO A 59 37.59 4.52 -2.02
CA PRO A 59 36.86 3.26 -2.09
C PRO A 59 35.65 3.25 -1.15
N ALA A 60 35.75 3.89 0.03
CA ALA A 60 34.62 4.02 0.94
C ALA A 60 33.44 4.78 0.29
N MET A 61 33.71 5.85 -0.48
CA MET A 61 32.69 6.59 -1.21
C MET A 61 31.98 5.72 -2.28
N VAL A 62 32.70 4.81 -2.95
CA VAL A 62 32.07 3.88 -3.90
C VAL A 62 31.06 2.98 -3.19
N PHE A 63 31.45 2.33 -2.10
CA PHE A 63 30.54 1.46 -1.35
C PHE A 63 29.41 2.25 -0.66
N LEU A 64 29.68 3.48 -0.22
CA LEU A 64 28.67 4.39 0.32
C LEU A 64 27.60 4.70 -0.73
N GLY A 65 28.01 4.94 -1.98
CA GLY A 65 27.10 5.18 -3.12
C GLY A 65 26.26 3.96 -3.46
N MET A 66 26.87 2.76 -3.44
CA MET A 66 26.16 1.49 -3.61
C MET A 66 25.09 1.31 -2.52
N ALA A 67 25.45 1.55 -1.26
CA ALA A 67 24.53 1.42 -0.13
C ALA A 67 23.38 2.43 -0.24
N TRP A 68 23.68 3.70 -0.50
CA TRP A 68 22.67 4.76 -0.63
C TRP A 68 21.65 4.46 -1.73
N ILE A 69 22.09 4.14 -2.95
CA ILE A 69 21.16 3.83 -4.05
C ILE A 69 20.37 2.55 -3.76
N SER A 70 20.98 1.60 -3.04
CA SER A 70 20.32 0.33 -2.73
C SER A 70 19.13 0.52 -1.78
N VAL A 71 19.32 1.33 -0.74
CA VAL A 71 18.27 1.70 0.20
C VAL A 71 17.20 2.53 -0.50
N ALA A 72 17.60 3.57 -1.25
CA ALA A 72 16.67 4.46 -1.95
C ALA A 72 15.76 3.71 -2.92
N ASN A 73 16.33 2.84 -3.76
CA ASN A 73 15.56 2.05 -4.72
C ASN A 73 14.62 1.05 -4.03
N SER A 74 15.06 0.44 -2.91
CA SER A 74 14.23 -0.50 -2.15
C SER A 74 13.01 0.19 -1.52
N LEU A 75 13.20 1.40 -0.96
CA LEU A 75 12.10 2.20 -0.40
C LEU A 75 11.13 2.68 -1.48
N VAL A 76 11.63 3.13 -2.65
CA VAL A 76 10.78 3.56 -3.77
C VAL A 76 9.92 2.39 -4.26
N ILE A 77 10.51 1.22 -4.48
CA ILE A 77 9.75 0.05 -4.91
C ILE A 77 8.75 -0.37 -3.84
N ALA A 78 9.13 -0.37 -2.57
CA ALA A 78 8.20 -0.68 -1.49
C ALA A 78 6.98 0.25 -1.49
N ALA A 79 7.21 1.57 -1.59
CA ALA A 79 6.14 2.55 -1.70
C ALA A 79 5.25 2.31 -2.93
N GLN A 80 5.85 2.03 -4.09
CA GLN A 80 5.10 1.70 -5.30
C GLN A 80 4.26 0.42 -5.11
N THR A 81 4.83 -0.66 -4.58
CA THR A 81 4.11 -1.93 -4.39
C THR A 81 3.00 -1.85 -3.34
N ALA A 82 3.09 -0.92 -2.39
CA ALA A 82 2.07 -0.70 -1.37
C ALA A 82 0.87 0.11 -1.89
N LEU A 83 1.00 0.79 -3.03
CA LEU A 83 -0.02 1.67 -3.59
C LEU A 83 -0.76 1.00 -4.76
N PRO A 84 -2.10 0.94 -4.73
CA PRO A 84 -2.92 0.58 -5.88
C PRO A 84 -2.69 1.51 -7.09
N ASP A 85 -2.85 0.99 -8.30
CA ASP A 85 -2.59 1.74 -9.55
C ASP A 85 -3.36 3.07 -9.65
N TRP A 86 -4.62 3.08 -9.21
CA TRP A 86 -5.50 4.24 -9.31
C TRP A 86 -5.10 5.43 -8.40
N ILE A 87 -4.29 5.19 -7.36
CA ILE A 87 -3.72 6.26 -6.50
C ILE A 87 -2.20 6.32 -6.53
N ARG A 88 -1.53 5.44 -7.28
CA ARG A 88 -0.07 5.33 -7.35
C ARG A 88 0.60 6.69 -7.57
N ALA A 89 0.09 7.49 -8.50
CA ALA A 89 0.64 8.83 -8.78
C ALA A 89 0.53 9.79 -7.58
N ARG A 90 -0.63 9.86 -6.92
CA ARG A 90 -0.86 10.73 -5.74
C ARG A 90 -0.09 10.25 -4.51
N GLY A 91 -0.02 8.94 -4.29
CA GLY A 91 0.77 8.38 -3.19
C GLY A 91 2.27 8.61 -3.40
N MET A 92 2.76 8.44 -4.64
CA MET A 92 4.17 8.69 -4.95
C MET A 92 4.56 10.16 -4.85
N SER A 93 3.67 11.12 -5.17
CA SER A 93 3.97 12.53 -4.96
C SER A 93 4.12 12.88 -3.47
N ILE A 94 3.26 12.33 -2.61
CA ILE A 94 3.38 12.47 -1.14
C ILE A 94 4.68 11.84 -0.65
N TYR A 95 5.03 10.64 -1.14
CA TYR A 95 6.30 9.98 -0.83
C TYR A 95 7.52 10.84 -1.21
N GLN A 96 7.53 11.40 -2.42
CA GLN A 96 8.62 12.27 -2.89
C GLN A 96 8.69 13.57 -2.10
N MET A 97 7.55 14.18 -1.77
CA MET A 97 7.48 15.36 -0.93
C MET A 97 8.03 15.09 0.47
N ALA A 98 7.69 13.94 1.07
CA ALA A 98 8.24 13.53 2.37
C ALA A 98 9.75 13.28 2.29
N LEU A 99 10.25 12.67 1.20
CA LEU A 99 11.68 12.41 1.01
C LEU A 99 12.48 13.71 0.84
N MET A 100 12.00 14.64 0.02
CA MET A 100 12.64 15.96 -0.18
C MET A 100 12.52 16.84 1.08
N GLY A 101 11.36 16.86 1.73
CA GLY A 101 11.13 17.59 2.98
C GLY A 101 11.99 17.05 4.12
N GLY A 102 12.12 15.73 4.22
CA GLY A 102 13.01 15.06 5.16
C GLY A 102 14.48 15.38 4.90
N ALA A 103 14.92 15.39 3.64
CA ALA A 103 16.27 15.78 3.26
C ALA A 103 16.59 17.24 3.63
N ALA A 104 15.64 18.16 3.42
CA ALA A 104 15.77 19.57 3.80
C ALA A 104 15.85 19.74 5.31
N ALA A 105 14.91 19.14 6.06
CA ALA A 105 14.91 19.18 7.52
C ALA A 105 16.16 18.53 8.12
N GLY A 106 16.59 17.38 7.60
CA GLY A 106 17.81 16.71 8.02
C GLY A 106 19.07 17.54 7.75
N SER A 107 19.15 18.17 6.57
CA SER A 107 20.26 19.06 6.23
C SER A 107 20.32 20.28 7.16
N LEU A 108 19.17 20.84 7.53
CA LEU A 108 19.09 21.93 8.51
C LEU A 108 19.59 21.47 9.89
N VAL A 109 19.08 20.35 10.40
CA VAL A 109 19.46 19.81 11.71
C VAL A 109 20.96 19.48 11.77
N TRP A 110 21.45 18.68 10.84
CA TRP A 110 22.85 18.26 10.84
C TRP A 110 23.82 19.39 10.44
N GLY A 111 23.37 20.35 9.64
CA GLY A 111 24.10 21.58 9.35
C GLY A 111 24.30 22.45 10.59
N GLN A 112 23.26 22.62 11.42
CA GLN A 112 23.37 23.32 12.70
C GLN A 112 24.32 22.59 13.67
N VAL A 113 24.21 21.26 13.78
CA VAL A 113 25.14 20.46 14.60
C VAL A 113 26.58 20.61 14.11
N ALA A 114 26.79 20.64 12.79
CA ALA A 114 28.12 20.83 12.21
C ALA A 114 28.69 22.24 12.49
N GLY A 115 27.85 23.27 12.51
CA GLY A 115 28.24 24.64 12.82
C GLY A 115 28.54 24.88 14.30
N LEU A 116 27.79 24.23 15.21
CA LEU A 116 27.96 24.40 16.66
C LEU A 116 29.05 23.50 17.26
N ALA A 117 29.24 22.30 16.71
CA ALA A 117 30.22 21.33 17.23
C ALA A 117 31.35 21.10 16.22
N SER A 118 31.09 20.29 15.20
CA SER A 118 31.99 20.08 14.06
C SER A 118 31.33 19.16 13.02
N VAL A 119 31.82 19.20 11.78
CA VAL A 119 31.43 18.26 10.71
C VAL A 119 31.63 16.81 11.16
N ARG A 120 32.71 16.53 11.89
CA ARG A 120 32.99 15.17 12.38
C ARG A 120 31.90 14.68 13.33
N THR A 121 31.54 15.50 14.30
CA THR A 121 30.49 15.16 15.28
C THR A 121 29.14 15.01 14.60
N ALA A 122 28.81 15.89 13.66
CA ALA A 122 27.54 15.84 12.94
C ALA A 122 27.39 14.53 12.14
N VAL A 123 28.42 14.11 11.39
CA VAL A 123 28.36 12.87 10.59
C VAL A 123 28.26 11.64 11.48
N ILE A 124 29.03 11.57 12.57
CA ILE A 124 28.98 10.43 13.50
C ILE A 124 27.62 10.35 14.21
N ALA A 125 27.08 11.49 14.65
CA ALA A 125 25.76 11.56 15.27
C ALA A 125 24.64 11.16 14.28
N ALA A 126 24.73 11.60 13.02
CA ALA A 126 23.79 11.21 11.97
C ALA A 126 23.88 9.71 11.65
N ALA A 127 25.09 9.15 11.59
CA ALA A 127 25.31 7.73 11.40
C ALA A 127 24.69 6.91 12.54
N LEU A 128 24.91 7.33 13.79
CA LEU A 128 24.34 6.67 14.97
C LEU A 128 22.81 6.78 14.99
N PHE A 129 22.26 7.94 14.64
CA PHE A 129 20.82 8.14 14.51
C PHE A 129 20.21 7.19 13.47
N GLY A 130 20.85 7.01 12.31
CA GLY A 130 20.43 6.04 11.30
C GLY A 130 20.38 4.60 11.84
N VAL A 131 21.38 4.19 12.62
CA VAL A 131 21.39 2.86 13.28
C VAL A 131 20.24 2.72 14.27
N VAL A 132 19.98 3.75 15.09
CA VAL A 132 18.86 3.76 16.04
C VAL A 132 17.52 3.65 15.31
N VAL A 133 17.34 4.36 14.20
CA VAL A 133 16.11 4.28 13.39
C VAL A 133 15.91 2.87 12.87
N VAL A 134 16.94 2.23 12.30
CA VAL A 134 16.85 0.83 11.83
C VAL A 134 16.51 -0.13 12.96
N LEU A 135 17.10 0.04 14.15
CA LEU A 135 16.78 -0.79 15.31
C LEU A 135 15.35 -0.56 15.82
N ALA A 136 14.85 0.68 15.77
CA ALA A 136 13.49 1.03 16.14
C ALA A 136 12.47 0.48 15.13
N THR A 137 12.78 0.50 13.84
CA THR A 137 11.91 0.03 12.76
C THR A 137 12.09 -1.44 12.41
N ARG A 138 12.97 -2.19 13.09
CA ARG A 138 13.23 -3.63 12.79
C ARG A 138 12.02 -4.55 12.83
N ARG A 139 10.93 -4.12 13.48
CA ARG A 139 9.66 -4.86 13.55
C ARG A 139 8.67 -4.46 12.45
N ILE A 140 8.97 -3.38 11.71
CA ILE A 140 8.17 -2.86 10.61
C ILE A 140 8.84 -3.32 9.32
N SER A 141 8.24 -4.30 8.68
CA SER A 141 8.71 -4.85 7.40
C SER A 141 8.48 -3.83 6.27
N VAL A 142 9.52 -3.58 5.48
CA VAL A 142 9.46 -2.85 4.20
C VAL A 142 8.96 -3.78 3.09
N GLU A 143 9.12 -5.09 3.28
CA GLU A 143 8.34 -6.09 2.56
C GLU A 143 6.88 -5.99 3.01
N GLY A 144 6.03 -5.49 2.11
CA GLY A 144 4.59 -5.53 2.32
C GLY A 144 4.18 -6.95 2.71
N HIS A 145 3.36 -7.07 3.76
CA HIS A 145 2.77 -8.34 4.17
C HIS A 145 2.21 -9.00 2.90
N GLY A 146 2.66 -10.24 2.64
CA GLY A 146 2.66 -10.91 1.34
C GLY A 146 1.66 -10.36 0.34
N GLU A 147 2.17 -9.89 -0.82
CA GLU A 147 1.43 -9.36 -1.98
C GLU A 147 -0.08 -9.31 -1.73
N ILE A 148 -0.54 -8.24 -1.06
CA ILE A 148 -1.97 -7.96 -1.03
C ILE A 148 -2.31 -7.66 -2.48
N ASP A 149 -2.81 -8.68 -3.17
CA ASP A 149 -3.05 -8.61 -4.59
C ASP A 149 -4.20 -7.62 -4.81
N PHE A 150 -3.86 -6.49 -5.42
CA PHE A 150 -4.82 -5.47 -5.83
C PHE A 150 -5.20 -5.63 -7.30
N SER A 151 -4.74 -6.68 -7.96
CA SER A 151 -5.10 -6.97 -9.35
C SER A 151 -6.61 -7.04 -9.47
N PRO A 152 -7.20 -6.41 -10.49
CA PRO A 152 -8.61 -6.54 -10.77
C PRO A 152 -8.93 -8.02 -11.00
N VAL A 153 -9.76 -8.61 -10.14
CA VAL A 153 -10.30 -9.95 -10.39
C VAL A 153 -11.54 -9.78 -11.26
N PRO A 154 -11.61 -10.37 -12.47
CA PRO A 154 -12.81 -10.33 -13.28
C PRO A 154 -13.96 -10.91 -12.47
N LEU A 155 -14.94 -10.07 -12.15
CA LEU A 155 -16.21 -10.57 -11.64
C LEU A 155 -16.81 -11.39 -12.78
N GLY A 156 -17.12 -12.67 -12.52
CA GLY A 156 -17.75 -13.55 -13.51
C GLY A 156 -18.95 -12.87 -14.18
N GLN A 157 -19.27 -13.29 -15.41
CA GLN A 157 -20.28 -12.67 -16.28
C GLN A 157 -21.50 -12.22 -15.47
N LEU A 158 -21.65 -10.90 -15.34
CA LEU A 158 -22.82 -10.31 -14.72
C LEU A 158 -24.03 -10.68 -15.59
N PRO A 159 -25.17 -11.07 -15.00
CA PRO A 159 -26.38 -11.29 -15.77
C PRO A 159 -26.67 -10.04 -16.63
N PRO A 160 -27.09 -10.21 -17.90
CA PRO A 160 -27.40 -9.09 -18.76
C PRO A 160 -28.47 -8.23 -18.10
N VAL A 161 -28.21 -6.92 -18.04
CA VAL A 161 -29.19 -5.95 -17.56
C VAL A 161 -30.30 -5.88 -18.60
N ALA A 162 -31.53 -6.23 -18.21
CA ALA A 162 -32.66 -6.29 -19.11
C ALA A 162 -33.31 -4.92 -19.40
N ILE A 163 -32.86 -3.88 -18.70
CA ILE A 163 -33.32 -2.50 -18.79
C ILE A 163 -32.15 -1.59 -19.17
N ASP A 164 -32.40 -0.55 -19.95
CA ASP A 164 -31.40 0.50 -20.20
C ASP A 164 -31.34 1.41 -18.98
N ILE A 165 -30.14 1.58 -18.42
CA ILE A 165 -29.90 2.34 -17.17
C ILE A 165 -28.90 3.44 -17.49
N ALA A 166 -29.30 4.69 -17.33
CA ALA A 166 -28.40 5.81 -17.53
C ALA A 166 -27.30 5.82 -16.44
N PRO A 167 -26.10 6.34 -16.73
CA PRO A 167 -24.99 6.34 -15.76
C PRO A 167 -25.32 7.02 -14.41
N ASP A 168 -26.18 8.04 -14.44
CA ASP A 168 -26.56 8.82 -13.26
C ASP A 168 -27.81 8.28 -12.54
N ASP A 169 -28.44 7.22 -13.06
CA ASP A 169 -29.60 6.59 -12.43
C ASP A 169 -29.20 5.92 -11.12
N GLY A 170 -30.02 6.09 -10.08
CA GLY A 170 -29.76 5.55 -8.77
C GLY A 170 -30.69 6.12 -7.71
N PRO A 171 -30.51 5.71 -6.44
CA PRO A 171 -29.47 4.81 -5.93
C PRO A 171 -29.57 3.35 -6.39
N VAL A 172 -28.44 2.64 -6.43
CA VAL A 172 -28.38 1.21 -6.81
C VAL A 172 -28.27 0.35 -5.56
N MET A 173 -29.28 -0.46 -5.27
CA MET A 173 -29.27 -1.41 -4.17
C MET A 173 -28.90 -2.82 -4.65
N VAL A 174 -27.92 -3.43 -3.98
CA VAL A 174 -27.56 -4.83 -4.19
C VAL A 174 -27.94 -5.62 -2.95
N THR A 175 -28.58 -6.76 -3.14
CA THR A 175 -28.87 -7.72 -2.08
C THR A 175 -28.17 -9.03 -2.35
N VAL A 176 -27.65 -9.66 -1.30
CA VAL A 176 -27.05 -10.99 -1.37
C VAL A 176 -27.63 -11.86 -0.27
N GLU A 177 -28.19 -13.00 -0.67
CA GLU A 177 -28.83 -13.94 0.24
C GLU A 177 -27.90 -15.11 0.57
N TYR A 178 -27.66 -15.33 1.85
CA TYR A 178 -26.83 -16.42 2.35
C TYR A 178 -27.67 -17.37 3.20
N LEU A 179 -27.56 -18.66 2.96
CA LEU A 179 -27.94 -19.71 3.89
C LEU A 179 -26.71 -20.13 4.69
N ILE A 180 -26.75 -19.93 6.02
CA ILE A 180 -25.64 -20.13 6.95
C ILE A 180 -26.07 -21.12 8.03
N ASP A 181 -25.17 -22.02 8.40
CA ASP A 181 -25.34 -22.89 9.56
C ASP A 181 -25.49 -22.05 10.85
N PRO A 182 -26.61 -22.17 11.60
CA PRO A 182 -26.82 -21.44 12.84
C PRO A 182 -25.68 -21.57 13.85
N ALA A 183 -24.97 -22.70 13.90
CA ALA A 183 -23.82 -22.91 14.79
C ALA A 183 -22.64 -22.00 14.43
N ARG A 184 -22.50 -21.61 13.15
CA ARG A 184 -21.43 -20.73 12.64
C ARG A 184 -21.86 -19.28 12.48
N ALA A 185 -23.07 -18.92 12.90
CA ALA A 185 -23.63 -17.58 12.72
C ALA A 185 -22.81 -16.45 13.36
N ALA A 186 -22.20 -16.70 14.53
CA ALA A 186 -21.36 -15.71 15.21
C ALA A 186 -20.08 -15.40 14.41
N ALA A 187 -19.39 -16.45 13.94
CA ALA A 187 -18.18 -16.31 13.11
C ALA A 187 -18.50 -15.64 11.76
N PHE A 188 -19.65 -15.96 11.16
CA PHE A 188 -20.13 -15.29 9.96
C PHE A 188 -20.35 -13.79 10.21
N ALA A 189 -21.01 -13.41 11.32
CA ALA A 189 -21.25 -12.02 11.67
C ALA A 189 -19.94 -11.22 11.81
N GLU A 190 -18.88 -11.80 12.38
CA GLU A 190 -17.57 -11.14 12.44
C GLU A 190 -16.97 -10.86 11.07
N VAL A 191 -17.07 -11.81 10.14
CA VAL A 191 -16.63 -11.61 8.74
C VAL A 191 -17.45 -10.51 8.08
N MET A 192 -18.77 -10.50 8.30
CA MET A 192 -19.66 -9.46 7.76
C MET A 192 -19.35 -8.06 8.31
N GLN A 193 -18.90 -7.94 9.57
CA GLN A 193 -18.43 -6.64 10.11
C GLN A 193 -17.16 -6.13 9.43
N ARG A 194 -16.29 -7.03 8.95
CA ARG A 194 -15.14 -6.64 8.11
C ARG A 194 -15.62 -6.24 6.71
N THR A 195 -16.58 -6.98 6.14
CA THR A 195 -17.23 -6.63 4.86
C THR A 195 -17.89 -5.25 4.91
N ARG A 196 -18.63 -4.93 5.97
CA ARG A 196 -19.23 -3.60 6.18
C ARG A 196 -18.20 -2.49 6.05
N ARG A 197 -17.07 -2.60 6.79
CA ARG A 197 -16.00 -1.60 6.75
C ARG A 197 -15.36 -1.49 5.36
N ALA A 198 -15.19 -2.61 4.66
CA ALA A 198 -14.69 -2.59 3.29
C ALA A 198 -15.65 -1.85 2.34
N ARG A 199 -16.95 -2.18 2.37
CA ARG A 199 -17.98 -1.55 1.53
C ARG A 199 -18.09 -0.05 1.74
N LEU A 200 -18.14 0.40 3.00
CA LEU A 200 -18.24 1.83 3.32
C LEU A 200 -16.98 2.60 2.89
N ARG A 201 -15.77 2.03 3.07
CA ARG A 201 -14.52 2.67 2.58
C ARG A 201 -14.47 2.78 1.06
N GLN A 202 -15.14 1.87 0.35
CA GLN A 202 -15.26 1.91 -1.10
C GLN A 202 -16.37 2.86 -1.58
N GLY A 203 -17.03 3.60 -0.69
CA GLY A 203 -18.05 4.59 -1.05
C GLY A 203 -19.46 4.02 -1.20
N ALA A 204 -19.81 2.91 -0.55
CA ALA A 204 -21.22 2.53 -0.42
C ALA A 204 -21.93 3.52 0.51
N LEU A 205 -23.10 4.03 0.10
CA LEU A 205 -23.92 4.97 0.87
C LEU A 205 -24.48 4.34 2.14
N SER A 206 -24.90 3.07 2.04
CA SER A 206 -25.41 2.32 3.18
C SER A 206 -25.08 0.83 3.07
N TRP A 207 -25.09 0.15 4.21
CA TRP A 207 -24.88 -1.29 4.32
C TRP A 207 -25.66 -1.84 5.52
N GLY A 208 -26.25 -3.02 5.37
CA GLY A 208 -26.82 -3.75 6.49
C GLY A 208 -26.90 -5.25 6.26
N LEU A 209 -27.13 -5.97 7.35
CA LEU A 209 -27.25 -7.43 7.37
C LEU A 209 -28.48 -7.79 8.21
N PHE A 210 -29.45 -8.43 7.58
CA PHE A 210 -30.68 -8.88 8.20
C PHE A 210 -30.71 -10.38 8.36
N ARG A 211 -31.47 -10.83 9.36
CA ARG A 211 -31.82 -12.24 9.58
C ARG A 211 -33.24 -12.46 9.10
N ASP A 212 -33.46 -13.52 8.35
CA ASP A 212 -34.81 -13.94 7.97
C ASP A 212 -35.53 -14.50 9.22
N THR A 213 -36.77 -14.06 9.43
CA THR A 213 -37.62 -14.53 10.54
C THR A 213 -38.33 -15.83 10.21
N ALA A 214 -38.53 -16.14 8.92
CA ALA A 214 -39.24 -17.32 8.44
C ALA A 214 -38.30 -18.53 8.23
N GLN A 215 -37.02 -18.28 7.92
CA GLN A 215 -36.04 -19.34 7.66
C GLN A 215 -34.79 -19.17 8.55
N PRO A 216 -34.63 -20.00 9.60
CA PRO A 216 -33.43 -19.99 10.42
C PRO A 216 -32.16 -20.20 9.58
N GLY A 217 -31.15 -19.36 9.81
CA GLY A 217 -29.89 -19.42 9.08
C GLY A 217 -29.88 -18.64 7.76
N ARG A 218 -31.02 -18.10 7.29
CA ARG A 218 -31.02 -17.19 6.13
C ARG A 218 -30.68 -15.76 6.56
N TYR A 219 -29.68 -15.20 5.89
CA TYR A 219 -29.19 -13.85 6.09
C TYR A 219 -29.25 -13.07 4.78
N VAL A 220 -29.68 -11.82 4.83
CA VAL A 220 -29.74 -10.92 3.67
C VAL A 220 -28.81 -9.74 3.92
N GLU A 221 -27.74 -9.66 3.15
CA GLU A 221 -26.90 -8.46 3.07
C GLU A 221 -27.51 -7.50 2.06
N TYR A 222 -27.56 -6.22 2.39
CA TYR A 222 -27.82 -5.16 1.40
C TYR A 222 -26.75 -4.09 1.47
N PHE A 223 -26.47 -3.47 0.32
CA PHE A 223 -25.70 -2.23 0.26
C PHE A 223 -26.19 -1.36 -0.89
N VAL A 224 -26.01 -0.05 -0.75
CA VAL A 224 -26.49 0.94 -1.70
C VAL A 224 -25.32 1.75 -2.24
N ASP A 225 -25.25 1.87 -3.56
CA ASP A 225 -24.33 2.71 -4.31
C ASP A 225 -25.06 3.96 -4.82
N GLU A 226 -24.32 5.05 -5.03
CA GLU A 226 -24.90 6.36 -5.36
C GLU A 226 -25.65 6.38 -6.70
N ASN A 227 -25.04 5.82 -7.73
CA ASN A 227 -25.60 5.71 -9.06
C ASN A 227 -25.01 4.50 -9.80
N TRP A 228 -25.54 4.23 -10.98
CA TRP A 228 -25.13 3.11 -11.82
C TRP A 228 -23.64 3.19 -12.22
N LEU A 229 -23.13 4.39 -12.50
CA LEU A 229 -21.73 4.60 -12.85
C LEU A 229 -20.78 4.24 -11.69
N GLU A 230 -21.07 4.67 -10.47
CA GLU A 230 -20.26 4.30 -9.29
C GLU A 230 -20.42 2.81 -8.95
N HIS A 231 -21.59 2.22 -9.19
CA HIS A 231 -21.78 0.78 -9.09
C HIS A 231 -20.85 0.02 -10.07
N GLN A 232 -20.82 0.43 -11.35
CA GLN A 232 -19.95 -0.16 -12.37
C GLN A 232 -18.46 0.03 -12.04
N ARG A 233 -18.05 1.25 -11.67
CA ARG A 233 -16.69 1.55 -11.23
C ARG A 233 -16.27 0.73 -10.02
N ARG A 234 -17.19 0.46 -9.08
CA ARG A 234 -16.91 -0.42 -7.93
C ARG A 234 -16.59 -1.85 -8.38
N LEU A 235 -17.31 -2.36 -9.37
CA LEU A 235 -17.07 -3.69 -9.93
C LEU A 235 -15.71 -3.74 -10.66
N GLU A 236 -15.32 -2.66 -11.35
CA GLU A 236 -13.99 -2.54 -11.98
C GLU A 236 -12.85 -2.42 -10.94
N ARG A 237 -13.10 -1.78 -9.79
CA ARG A 237 -12.13 -1.62 -8.69
C ARG A 237 -12.03 -2.86 -7.77
N PHE A 238 -12.61 -3.99 -8.15
CA PHE A 238 -12.66 -5.19 -7.32
C PHE A 238 -11.26 -5.83 -7.16
N SER A 239 -10.67 -5.69 -5.97
CA SER A 239 -9.31 -6.14 -5.66
C SER A 239 -9.27 -7.62 -5.23
N ALA A 240 -8.09 -8.26 -5.19
CA ALA A 240 -7.99 -9.61 -4.65
C ALA A 240 -8.21 -9.66 -3.13
N PHE A 241 -7.97 -8.57 -2.39
CA PHE A 241 -8.44 -8.44 -1.00
C PHE A 241 -9.98 -8.57 -0.91
N ASP A 242 -10.71 -7.97 -1.84
CA ASP A 242 -12.16 -8.13 -1.93
C ASP A 242 -12.56 -9.55 -2.34
N ALA A 243 -11.74 -10.20 -3.19
CA ALA A 243 -11.90 -11.59 -3.57
C ALA A 243 -11.69 -12.54 -2.39
N GLU A 244 -10.67 -12.34 -1.55
CA GLU A 244 -10.42 -13.13 -0.35
C GLU A 244 -11.57 -12.97 0.66
N LEU A 245 -12.00 -11.72 0.91
CA LEU A 245 -13.11 -11.45 1.81
C LEU A 245 -14.42 -12.04 1.29
N ARG A 246 -14.63 -12.02 -0.03
CA ARG A 246 -15.73 -12.73 -0.71
C ARG A 246 -15.61 -14.24 -0.52
N ALA A 247 -14.46 -14.85 -0.76
CA ALA A 247 -14.24 -16.28 -0.61
C ALA A 247 -14.52 -16.75 0.82
N ARG A 248 -14.03 -16.01 1.82
CA ARG A 248 -14.30 -16.27 3.24
C ARG A 248 -15.78 -16.22 3.56
N ARG A 249 -16.52 -15.25 3.01
CA ARG A 249 -17.97 -15.15 3.19
C ARG A 249 -18.72 -16.30 2.51
N LEU A 250 -18.31 -16.67 1.29
CA LEU A 250 -18.86 -17.81 0.55
C LEU A 250 -18.63 -19.14 1.27
N ALA A 251 -17.53 -19.32 1.99
CA ALA A 251 -17.24 -20.54 2.76
C ALA A 251 -18.21 -20.81 3.93
N PHE A 252 -18.98 -19.81 4.36
CA PHE A 252 -20.06 -20.00 5.34
C PHE A 252 -21.39 -20.40 4.70
N HIS A 253 -21.53 -20.23 3.38
CA HIS A 253 -22.75 -20.61 2.67
C HIS A 253 -22.87 -22.13 2.58
N ILE A 254 -24.03 -22.67 2.95
CA ILE A 254 -24.31 -24.11 2.91
C ILE A 254 -25.32 -24.51 1.82
N GLY A 255 -25.82 -23.54 1.05
CA GLY A 255 -26.75 -23.80 -0.04
C GLY A 255 -26.08 -24.56 -1.22
N PRO A 256 -26.85 -25.34 -1.99
CA PRO A 256 -26.34 -26.07 -3.15
C PRO A 256 -25.99 -25.15 -4.33
N GLU A 257 -26.60 -23.95 -4.38
CA GLU A 257 -26.35 -22.92 -5.39
C GLU A 257 -25.54 -21.77 -4.78
N PRO A 258 -24.83 -20.97 -5.60
CA PRO A 258 -24.19 -19.75 -5.12
C PRO A 258 -25.20 -18.78 -4.47
N PRO A 259 -24.77 -17.94 -3.51
CA PRO A 259 -25.62 -16.92 -2.90
C PRO A 259 -26.37 -16.07 -3.92
N LEU A 260 -27.69 -16.02 -3.79
CA LEU A 260 -28.55 -15.29 -4.71
C LEU A 260 -28.24 -13.80 -4.61
N THR A 261 -27.80 -13.21 -5.72
CA THR A 261 -27.47 -11.78 -5.79
C THR A 261 -28.48 -11.07 -6.68
N ARG A 262 -29.18 -10.08 -6.14
CA ARG A 262 -30.13 -9.24 -6.90
C ARG A 262 -29.71 -7.79 -6.86
N ARG A 263 -29.96 -7.07 -7.96
CA ARG A 263 -29.69 -5.65 -8.11
C ARG A 263 -30.98 -4.92 -8.41
N TYR A 264 -31.16 -3.80 -7.77
CA TYR A 264 -32.31 -2.92 -7.91
C TYR A 264 -31.79 -1.52 -8.13
N VAL A 265 -32.37 -0.79 -9.08
CA VAL A 265 -32.12 0.64 -9.26
C VAL A 265 -33.36 1.38 -8.80
N ALA A 266 -33.19 2.39 -7.98
CA ALA A 266 -34.32 3.22 -7.57
C ALA A 266 -34.85 3.99 -8.78
N GLU A 267 -36.17 3.97 -8.97
CA GLU A 267 -36.82 4.95 -9.84
C GLU A 267 -36.86 6.28 -9.10
N GLY A 268 -36.40 7.36 -9.76
CA GLY A 268 -36.58 8.70 -9.24
C GLY A 268 -38.06 9.02 -9.02
N PRO A 269 -38.42 9.95 -8.12
CA PRO A 269 -39.80 10.39 -8.01
C PRO A 269 -40.28 10.88 -9.40
N PRO A 270 -41.53 10.59 -9.80
CA PRO A 270 -42.07 11.11 -11.05
C PRO A 270 -41.95 12.65 -11.05
N PRO A 271 -41.65 13.28 -12.19
CA PRO A 271 -41.54 14.73 -12.25
C PRO A 271 -42.83 15.34 -11.71
N GLU A 272 -42.73 16.15 -10.66
CA GLU A 272 -43.88 16.91 -10.15
C GLU A 272 -44.43 17.75 -11.30
N GLY A 273 -45.60 17.35 -11.80
CA GLY A 273 -46.32 18.10 -12.82
C GLY A 273 -46.57 19.50 -12.30
N ARG A 274 -45.97 20.49 -12.93
CA ARG A 274 -46.37 21.90 -12.77
C ARG A 274 -47.78 22.02 -13.32
N GLY A 275 -48.77 22.00 -12.43
CA GLY A 275 -50.14 22.45 -12.69
C GLY A 275 -50.23 23.96 -12.78
#